data_AF-A0A367VZN5-F1
#
_entry.id   AF-A0A367VZN5-F1
#
_cell.length_a   1.000
_cell.length_b   1.000
_cell.length_c   1.000
_cell.angle_alpha   90.00
_cell.angle_beta   90.00
_cell.angle_gamma   90.00
#
_symmetry.space_group_name_H-M   'P 1'
#
loop_
_entity.id
_entity.type
_entity.pdbx_description
1 polymer ?
#
loop_
_entity_poly.entity_id
_entity_poly.type
_entity_poly.pdbx_seq_one_letter_code
_entity_poly.pdbx_strand_id
1 'polypeptide(L)'
;MSEQTEQTDLKPEQVEFYSDKLCFLWEQYMKFLGIGIFASGATIAVLLNGAMQGLVTEDVLVVFCIAIISAGVGGLCFLLCRWLSQIVMERQVYADPILAKKYFSLVGSQEPSALRWPERVNKYYRFNNGVKFVAAISLLASWVCGIWTILIKVS
;
A
#
# COMPACT_ATOMS: atom_id res chain seq x y z
N MET A 1 -2.74 37.94 -33.33
CA MET A 1 -1.73 37.81 -32.26
C MET A 1 -1.66 36.34 -31.88
N SER A 2 -0.73 35.62 -32.49
CA SER A 2 -0.40 34.25 -32.14
C SER A 2 0.47 34.30 -30.88
N GLU A 3 -0.10 33.98 -29.72
CA GLU A 3 0.69 33.71 -28.54
C GLU A 3 1.59 32.52 -28.85
N GLN A 4 2.89 32.79 -28.94
CA GLN A 4 3.93 31.79 -29.05
C GLN A 4 3.84 30.94 -27.80
N THR A 5 3.32 29.71 -27.93
CA THR A 5 3.46 28.67 -26.94
C THR A 5 4.96 28.44 -26.78
N GLU A 6 5.55 29.02 -25.75
CA GLU A 6 6.94 28.80 -25.38
C GLU A 6 7.11 27.30 -25.13
N GLN A 7 7.58 26.61 -26.17
CA GLN A 7 7.94 25.21 -26.15
C GLN A 7 9.25 25.13 -25.37
N THR A 8 9.15 25.30 -24.05
CA THR A 8 10.24 25.01 -23.13
C THR A 8 10.43 23.50 -23.15
N ASP A 9 11.38 23.06 -23.97
CA ASP A 9 11.90 21.71 -23.98
C ASP A 9 12.48 21.38 -22.60
N LEU A 10 12.21 20.15 -22.14
CA LEU A 10 12.78 19.64 -20.90
C LEU A 10 14.30 19.59 -21.02
N LYS A 11 14.99 20.16 -20.03
CA LYS A 11 16.46 20.05 -19.97
C LYS A 11 16.85 18.59 -19.65
N PRO A 12 17.99 18.09 -20.17
CA PRO A 12 18.50 16.76 -19.83
C PRO A 12 18.56 16.50 -18.32
N GLU A 13 18.98 17.51 -17.54
CA GLU A 13 19.05 17.46 -16.08
C GLU A 13 17.68 17.19 -15.42
N GLN A 14 16.59 17.69 -16.00
CA GLN A 14 15.24 17.49 -15.48
C GLN A 14 14.74 16.06 -15.78
N VAL A 15 15.11 15.52 -16.94
CA VAL A 15 14.82 14.14 -17.33
C VAL A 15 15.54 13.16 -16.39
N GLU A 16 16.82 13.40 -16.14
CA GLU A 16 17.63 12.59 -15.22
C GLU A 16 17.11 12.67 -13.79
N PHE A 17 16.75 13.87 -13.31
CA PHE A 17 16.12 14.06 -12.01
C PHE A 17 14.84 13.23 -11.84
N TYR A 18 13.92 13.28 -12.81
CA TYR A 18 12.68 12.52 -12.71
C TYR A 18 12.93 11.02 -12.77
N SER A 19 13.83 10.55 -13.63
CA SER A 19 14.22 9.13 -13.72
C SER A 19 14.78 8.61 -12.40
N ASP A 20 15.76 9.30 -11.82
CA ASP A 20 16.39 8.89 -10.55
C ASP A 20 15.40 8.89 -9.38
N LYS A 21 14.55 9.92 -9.30
CA LYS A 21 13.54 10.00 -8.25
C LYS A 21 12.49 8.90 -8.40
N LEU A 22 12.07 8.57 -9.63
CA LEU A 22 11.16 7.46 -9.89
C LEU A 22 11.76 6.11 -9.49
N CYS A 23 13.02 5.85 -9.85
CA CYS A 23 13.74 4.65 -9.41
C CYS A 23 13.85 4.56 -7.89
N PHE A 24 14.23 5.66 -7.23
CA PHE A 24 14.29 5.71 -5.77
C PHE A 24 12.92 5.44 -5.11
N LEU A 25 11.85 6.07 -5.61
CA LEU A 25 10.50 5.81 -5.11
C LEU A 25 10.10 4.36 -5.30
N TRP A 26 10.46 3.74 -6.42
CA TRP A 26 10.19 2.32 -6.68
C TRP A 26 10.93 1.40 -5.70
N GLU A 27 12.17 1.71 -5.34
CA GLU A 27 12.90 0.94 -4.33
C GLU A 27 12.30 1.09 -2.93
N GLN A 28 11.94 2.31 -2.53
CA GLN A 28 11.25 2.56 -1.26
C GLN A 28 9.89 1.86 -1.24
N TYR A 29 9.20 1.86 -2.38
CA TYR A 29 7.95 1.15 -2.60
C TYR A 29 8.10 -0.37 -2.37
N MET A 30 9.13 -1.00 -2.93
CA MET A 30 9.38 -2.43 -2.74
C MET A 30 9.72 -2.78 -1.27
N LYS A 31 10.43 -1.89 -0.57
CA LYS A 31 10.78 -2.07 0.86
C LYS A 31 9.55 -1.99 1.76
N PHE A 32 8.66 -1.02 1.54
CA PHE A 32 7.44 -0.85 2.34
C PHE A 32 6.35 -1.89 2.02
N LEU A 33 6.32 -2.43 0.81
CA LEU A 33 5.41 -3.51 0.40
C LEU A 33 5.58 -4.77 1.25
N GLY A 34 6.79 -4.99 1.79
CA GLY A 34 7.10 -6.26 2.41
C GLY A 34 6.44 -6.45 3.76
N ILE A 35 6.71 -5.57 4.72
CA ILE A 35 6.61 -5.97 6.14
C ILE A 35 5.18 -6.29 6.56
N GLY A 36 4.21 -5.40 6.29
CA GLY A 36 2.81 -5.61 6.74
C GLY A 36 2.08 -6.70 5.97
N ILE A 37 2.33 -6.81 4.66
CA ILE A 37 1.70 -7.83 3.81
C ILE A 37 2.30 -9.20 4.11
N PHE A 38 3.63 -9.31 4.25
CA PHE A 38 4.27 -10.56 4.66
C PHE A 38 3.86 -10.97 6.08
N ALA A 39 3.74 -10.02 7.02
CA ALA A 39 3.25 -10.33 8.36
C ALA A 39 1.82 -10.88 8.35
N SER A 40 0.91 -10.28 7.57
CA SER A 40 -0.46 -10.79 7.39
C SER A 40 -0.47 -12.18 6.73
N GLY A 41 0.28 -12.36 5.64
CA GLY A 41 0.42 -13.65 4.97
C GLY A 41 0.99 -14.74 5.88
N ALA A 42 2.04 -14.44 6.64
CA ALA A 42 2.61 -15.34 7.63
C ALA A 42 1.60 -15.69 8.74
N THR A 43 0.82 -14.71 9.21
CA THR A 43 -0.22 -14.93 10.22
C THR A 43 -1.28 -15.92 9.70
N ILE A 44 -1.76 -15.73 8.48
CA ILE A 44 -2.72 -16.66 7.84
C ILE A 44 -2.10 -18.05 7.69
N ALA A 45 -0.84 -18.14 7.24
CA ALA A 45 -0.15 -19.42 7.08
C ALA A 45 0.00 -20.17 8.42
N VAL A 46 0.35 -19.47 9.50
CA VAL A 46 0.44 -20.04 10.85
C VAL A 46 -0.93 -20.55 11.31
N LEU A 47 -1.99 -19.74 11.15
CA LEU A 47 -3.34 -20.14 11.53
C LEU A 47 -3.80 -21.38 10.75
N LEU A 48 -3.63 -21.38 9.42
CA LEU A 48 -4.01 -22.51 8.57
C LEU A 48 -3.22 -23.79 8.91
N ASN A 49 -1.92 -23.67 9.16
CA ASN A 49 -1.12 -24.81 9.61
C ASN A 49 -1.64 -25.37 10.95
N GLY A 50 -2.02 -24.50 11.89
CA GLY A 50 -2.67 -24.92 13.13
C GLY A 50 -3.98 -25.67 12.90
N ALA A 51 -4.82 -25.22 11.97
CA ALA A 51 -6.03 -25.94 11.59
C ALA A 51 -5.74 -27.32 10.98
N MET A 52 -4.74 -27.42 10.10
CA MET A 52 -4.33 -28.69 9.50
C MET A 52 -3.80 -29.69 10.54
N GLN A 53 -3.26 -29.21 11.65
CA GLN A 53 -2.81 -30.03 12.77
C GLN A 53 -3.95 -30.42 13.74
N GLY A 54 -5.20 -30.07 13.43
CA GLY A 54 -6.35 -30.42 14.27
C GLY A 54 -6.49 -29.56 15.53
N LEU A 55 -5.86 -28.38 15.57
CA LEU A 55 -6.00 -27.44 16.71
C LEU A 55 -7.35 -26.70 16.72
N VAL A 56 -8.18 -26.87 15.69
CA VAL A 56 -9.49 -26.23 15.57
C VAL A 56 -10.59 -27.24 15.86
N THR A 57 -11.26 -27.07 17.00
CA THR A 57 -12.49 -27.81 17.35
C THR A 57 -13.74 -26.99 17.00
N GLU A 58 -14.92 -27.62 17.04
CA GLU A 58 -16.19 -26.93 16.78
C GLU A 58 -16.40 -25.72 17.71
N ASP A 59 -15.98 -25.83 18.97
CA ASP A 59 -16.14 -24.78 19.99
C ASP A 59 -15.36 -23.49 19.69
N VAL A 60 -14.25 -23.59 18.96
CA VAL A 60 -13.35 -22.47 18.66
C VAL A 60 -13.35 -22.08 17.18
N LEU A 61 -14.13 -22.78 16.35
CA LEU A 61 -14.19 -22.57 14.90
C LEU A 61 -14.54 -21.12 14.53
N VAL A 62 -15.52 -20.54 15.22
CA VAL A 62 -15.96 -19.16 14.97
C VAL A 62 -14.84 -18.15 15.27
N VAL A 63 -14.18 -18.29 16.42
CA VAL A 63 -13.07 -17.41 16.82
C VAL A 63 -11.89 -17.56 15.85
N PHE A 64 -11.60 -18.78 15.41
CA PHE A 64 -10.58 -19.07 14.42
C PHE A 64 -10.88 -18.44 13.05
N CYS A 65 -12.13 -18.52 12.57
CA CYS A 65 -12.57 -17.84 11.34
C CYS A 65 -12.41 -16.32 11.45
N ILE A 66 -12.77 -15.72 12.60
CA ILE A 66 -12.56 -14.30 12.86
C ILE A 66 -11.07 -13.96 12.81
N ALA A 67 -10.19 -14.82 13.33
CA ALA A 67 -8.74 -14.61 13.27
C ALA A 67 -8.24 -14.55 11.81
N ILE A 68 -8.65 -15.51 10.96
CA ILE A 68 -8.26 -15.54 9.55
C ILE A 68 -8.80 -14.31 8.80
N ILE A 69 -10.10 -14.01 8.96
CA ILE A 69 -10.73 -12.88 8.28
C ILE A 69 -10.05 -11.57 8.69
N SER A 70 -9.76 -11.40 9.99
CA SER A 70 -9.08 -10.20 10.49
C SER A 70 -7.66 -10.06 9.94
N ALA A 71 -6.90 -11.16 9.83
CA ALA A 71 -5.59 -11.12 9.17
C ALA A 71 -5.71 -10.72 7.69
N GLY A 72 -6.69 -11.28 6.98
CA GLY A 72 -6.97 -10.97 5.57
C GLY A 72 -7.35 -9.51 5.36
N VAL A 73 -8.26 -8.97 6.18
CA VAL A 73 -8.61 -7.54 6.17
C VAL A 73 -7.39 -6.68 6.46
N GLY A 74 -6.55 -7.07 7.43
CA GLY A 74 -5.28 -6.40 7.70
C GLY A 74 -4.36 -6.36 6.48
N GLY A 75 -4.19 -7.49 5.80
CA GLY A 75 -3.38 -7.60 4.57
C GLY A 75 -3.91 -6.72 3.42
N LEU A 76 -5.23 -6.73 3.19
CA LEU A 76 -5.88 -5.86 2.21
C LEU A 76 -5.71 -4.39 2.55
N CYS A 77 -5.81 -4.02 3.83
CA CYS A 77 -5.58 -2.65 4.27
C CYS A 77 -4.11 -2.25 4.09
N PHE A 78 -3.14 -3.13 4.34
CA PHE A 78 -1.73 -2.86 4.05
C PHE A 78 -1.46 -2.69 2.55
N LEU A 79 -2.07 -3.52 1.70
CA LEU A 79 -2.03 -3.34 0.24
C LEU A 79 -2.58 -1.98 -0.19
N LEU A 80 -3.71 -1.58 0.40
CA LEU A 80 -4.33 -0.29 0.12
C LEU A 80 -3.47 0.89 0.62
N CYS A 81 -2.90 0.81 1.82
CA CYS A 81 -1.98 1.81 2.35
C CYS A 81 -0.76 1.99 1.43
N ARG A 82 -0.24 0.89 0.89
CA ARG A 82 0.86 0.89 -0.07
C ARG A 82 0.44 1.62 -1.35
N TRP A 83 -0.70 1.28 -1.94
CA TRP A 83 -1.18 1.97 -3.14
C TRP A 83 -1.35 3.47 -2.93
N LEU A 84 -1.92 3.88 -1.79
CA LEU A 84 -2.13 5.29 -1.46
C LEU A 84 -0.83 6.04 -1.19
N SER A 85 0.14 5.40 -0.53
CA SER A 85 1.45 6.01 -0.24
C SER A 85 2.26 6.26 -1.52
N GLN A 86 2.14 5.37 -2.52
CA GLN A 86 2.70 5.58 -3.85
C GLN A 86 2.18 6.87 -4.49
N ILE A 87 0.85 7.09 -4.48
CA ILE A 87 0.24 8.29 -5.06
C ILE A 87 0.70 9.58 -4.34
N VAL A 88 0.86 9.53 -3.03
CA VAL A 88 1.34 10.67 -2.23
C VAL A 88 2.79 11.00 -2.56
N MET A 89 3.66 9.98 -2.63
CA MET A 89 5.08 10.13 -2.97
C MET A 89 5.29 10.63 -4.41
N GLU A 90 4.53 10.09 -5.36
CA GLU A 90 4.49 10.55 -6.75
C GLU A 90 4.24 12.07 -6.81
N ARG A 91 3.25 12.59 -6.06
CA ARG A 91 2.99 14.03 -6.02
C ARG A 91 4.17 14.85 -5.48
N GLN A 92 4.89 14.36 -4.48
CA GLN A 92 6.04 15.07 -3.91
C GLN A 92 7.20 15.17 -4.89
N VAL A 93 7.39 14.15 -5.74
CA VAL A 93 8.44 14.15 -6.77
C VAL A 93 8.08 15.03 -7.96
N TYR A 94 6.80 15.12 -8.33
CA TYR A 94 6.34 15.97 -9.43
C TYR A 94 6.07 17.42 -9.02
N ALA A 95 6.91 18.00 -8.15
CA ALA A 95 6.73 19.33 -7.56
C ALA A 95 6.23 20.42 -8.54
N ASP A 96 6.63 20.35 -9.81
CA ASP A 96 5.96 21.03 -10.93
C ASP A 96 5.16 20.03 -11.81
N PRO A 97 3.82 20.07 -11.79
CA PRO A 97 2.98 19.15 -12.55
C PRO A 97 3.00 19.39 -14.07
N ILE A 98 3.35 20.59 -14.53
CA ILE A 98 3.42 20.92 -15.97
C ILE A 98 4.66 20.25 -16.58
N LEU A 99 5.81 20.40 -15.91
CA LEU A 99 7.05 19.75 -16.31
C LEU A 99 6.96 18.22 -16.26
N ALA A 100 6.33 17.67 -15.23
CA ALA A 100 6.16 16.22 -15.11
C ALA A 100 5.26 15.65 -16.23
N LYS A 101 4.17 16.33 -16.61
CA LYS A 101 3.33 15.91 -17.74
C LYS A 101 4.08 15.91 -19.06
N LYS A 102 4.90 16.94 -19.31
CA LYS A 102 5.79 16.98 -20.47
C LYS A 102 6.76 15.80 -20.48
N TYR A 103 7.32 15.44 -19.32
CA TYR A 103 8.23 14.29 -19.21
C TYR A 103 7.51 12.98 -19.61
N PHE A 104 6.34 12.70 -19.04
CA PHE A 104 5.57 11.49 -19.38
C PHE A 104 5.13 11.45 -20.85
N SER A 105 4.78 12.60 -21.43
CA SER A 105 4.51 12.73 -22.86
C SER A 105 5.74 12.43 -23.71
N LEU A 106 6.93 12.85 -23.27
CA LEU A 106 8.19 12.65 -24.00
C LEU A 106 8.66 11.19 -23.95
N VAL A 107 8.52 10.52 -22.80
CA VAL A 107 8.86 9.09 -22.66
C VAL A 107 7.76 8.15 -23.17
N GLY A 108 6.64 8.68 -23.69
CA GLY A 108 5.54 7.89 -24.25
C GLY A 108 4.81 7.02 -23.22
N SER A 109 4.82 7.42 -21.95
CA SER A 109 4.20 6.66 -20.85
C SER A 109 2.91 7.32 -20.36
N GLN A 110 2.05 6.51 -19.73
CA GLN A 110 0.81 7.03 -19.16
C GLN A 110 1.08 7.95 -17.96
N GLU A 111 0.33 9.06 -17.89
CA GLU A 111 0.39 9.94 -16.73
C GLU A 111 0.03 9.22 -15.42
N PRO A 112 0.85 9.34 -14.37
CA PRO A 112 0.57 8.84 -13.04
C PRO A 112 -0.72 9.41 -12.43
N SER A 113 -1.31 8.67 -11.49
CA SER A 113 -2.57 9.06 -10.84
C SER A 113 -2.46 10.40 -10.10
N ALA A 114 -1.28 10.72 -9.56
CA ALA A 114 -1.02 11.99 -8.89
C ALA A 114 -1.13 13.22 -9.82
N LEU A 115 -0.85 13.07 -11.11
CA LEU A 115 -0.94 14.14 -12.12
C LEU A 115 -2.32 14.24 -12.76
N ARG A 116 -3.06 13.12 -12.84
CA ARG A 116 -4.43 13.08 -13.37
C ARG A 116 -5.47 13.66 -12.42
N TRP A 117 -5.30 13.47 -11.12
CA TRP A 117 -6.29 13.89 -10.10
C TRP A 117 -5.64 14.59 -8.90
N PRO A 118 -5.03 15.78 -9.10
CA PRO A 118 -4.33 16.50 -8.05
C PRO A 118 -5.24 16.85 -6.85
N GLU A 119 -6.51 17.17 -7.07
CA GLU A 119 -7.46 17.47 -6.00
C GLU A 119 -7.72 16.29 -5.04
N ARG A 120 -7.48 15.06 -5.49
CA ARG A 120 -7.77 13.84 -4.70
C ARG A 120 -6.63 13.46 -3.75
N VAL A 121 -5.42 13.98 -3.93
CA VAL A 121 -4.26 13.53 -3.15
C VAL A 121 -4.38 13.85 -1.66
N ASN A 122 -4.96 15.00 -1.30
CA ASN A 122 -5.24 15.32 0.12
C ASN A 122 -6.25 14.34 0.73
N LYS A 123 -7.24 13.89 -0.04
CA LYS A 123 -8.19 12.86 0.39
C LYS A 123 -7.49 11.52 0.56
N TYR A 124 -6.60 11.13 -0.36
CA TYR A 124 -5.79 9.92 -0.25
C TYR A 124 -4.85 9.94 0.95
N TYR A 125 -4.26 11.08 1.29
CA TYR A 125 -3.43 11.23 2.47
C TYR A 125 -4.22 10.96 3.76
N ARG A 126 -5.39 11.60 3.92
CA ARG A 126 -6.26 11.37 5.09
C ARG A 126 -6.75 9.93 5.16
N PHE A 127 -7.15 9.37 4.03
CA PHE A 127 -7.63 7.99 3.94
C PHE A 127 -6.53 6.99 4.28
N ASN A 128 -5.31 7.19 3.78
CA ASN A 128 -4.14 6.35 4.09
C ASN A 128 -3.89 6.25 5.60
N ASN A 129 -3.96 7.38 6.32
CA ASN A 129 -3.78 7.37 7.77
C ASN A 129 -4.85 6.53 8.48
N GLY A 130 -6.12 6.65 8.09
CA GLY A 130 -7.20 5.83 8.66
C GLY A 130 -7.01 4.34 8.37
N VAL A 131 -6.68 3.98 7.13
CA VAL A 131 -6.49 2.57 6.72
C VAL A 131 -5.30 1.92 7.45
N LYS A 132 -4.24 2.67 7.79
CA LYS A 132 -3.11 2.15 8.60
C LYS A 132 -3.56 1.67 9.97
N PHE A 133 -4.40 2.44 10.66
CA PHE A 133 -4.92 2.05 11.97
C PHE A 133 -5.80 0.82 11.87
N VAL A 134 -6.67 0.76 10.86
CA VAL A 134 -7.49 -0.43 10.60
C VAL A 134 -6.61 -1.65 10.33
N ALA A 135 -5.58 -1.52 9.49
CA ALA A 135 -4.65 -2.61 9.18
C ALA A 135 -3.98 -3.18 10.46
N ALA A 136 -3.47 -2.30 11.32
CA ALA A 136 -2.81 -2.69 12.55
C ALA A 136 -3.78 -3.34 13.55
N ILE A 137 -4.96 -2.73 13.75
CA ILE A 137 -5.99 -3.26 14.67
C ILE A 137 -6.49 -4.62 14.19
N SER A 138 -6.75 -4.79 12.90
CA SER A 138 -7.19 -6.07 12.34
C SER A 138 -6.14 -7.16 12.49
N LEU A 139 -4.85 -6.84 12.32
CA LEU A 139 -3.78 -7.81 12.53
C LEU A 139 -3.65 -8.16 14.02
N LEU A 140 -3.72 -7.18 14.93
CA LEU A 140 -3.71 -7.43 16.38
C LEU A 140 -4.90 -8.30 16.82
N ALA A 141 -6.11 -7.98 16.34
CA ALA A 141 -7.31 -8.76 16.61
C ALA A 141 -7.16 -10.21 16.11
N SER A 142 -6.53 -10.40 14.94
CA SER A 142 -6.21 -11.74 14.43
C SER A 142 -5.33 -12.53 15.41
N TRP A 143 -4.25 -11.92 15.89
CA TRP A 143 -3.34 -12.56 16.85
C TRP A 143 -4.01 -12.87 18.18
N VAL A 144 -4.81 -11.94 18.72
CA VAL A 144 -5.56 -12.16 19.96
C VAL A 144 -6.51 -13.35 19.82
N CYS A 145 -7.30 -13.39 18.74
CA CYS A 145 -8.20 -14.51 18.46
C CYS A 145 -7.43 -15.82 18.24
N GLY A 146 -6.31 -15.79 17.50
CA GLY A 146 -5.47 -16.95 17.25
C GLY A 146 -4.88 -17.56 18.53
N ILE A 147 -4.35 -16.71 19.42
CA ILE A 147 -3.82 -17.14 20.73
C ILE A 147 -4.95 -17.70 21.60
N TRP A 148 -6.11 -17.04 21.63
CA TRP A 148 -7.28 -17.50 22.38
C TRP A 148 -7.72 -18.91 21.97
N THR A 149 -7.78 -19.18 20.65
CA THR A 149 -8.08 -20.51 20.11
C THR A 149 -7.12 -21.57 20.64
N ILE A 150 -5.82 -21.26 20.72
CA ILE A 150 -4.80 -22.18 21.24
C ILE A 150 -4.97 -22.41 22.75
N LEU A 151 -5.20 -21.36 23.53
CA LEU A 151 -5.33 -21.44 24.98
C LEU A 151 -6.53 -22.29 25.43
N ILE A 152 -7.67 -22.15 24.75
CA ILE A 152 -8.85 -22.98 25.02
C ILE A 152 -8.54 -24.45 24.76
N LYS A 153 -7.79 -24.77 23.70
CA LYS A 153 -7.48 -26.16 23.35
C LYS A 153 -6.56 -26.85 24.37
N VAL A 154 -5.71 -26.09 25.05
CA VAL A 154 -4.74 -26.59 26.04
C VAL A 154 -5.36 -26.70 27.44
N SER A 155 -6.49 -26.03 27.70
CA SER A 155 -7.22 -26.04 28.97
C SER A 155 -8.17 -27.23 29.06
#